data_AF-A0A1F7F9D8-F1
#
_entry.id   AF-A0A1F7F9D8-F1
#
_cell.length_a   1.000
_cell.length_b   1.000
_cell.length_c   1.000
_cell.angle_alpha   90.00
_cell.angle_beta   90.00
_cell.angle_gamma   90.00
#
_symmetry.space_group_name_H-M   'P 1'
#
loop_
_entity.id
_entity.type
_entity.pdbx_description
1 polymer ?
#
loop_
_entity_poly.entity_id
_entity_poly.type
_entity_poly.pdbx_seq_one_letter_code
_entity_poly.pdbx_strand_id
1 'polypeptide(L)'
;MTRVYWRCLVAAATLALHASPAPVTYSLDSVSRVVRVETGAAHRMRDCRIALDSLTNGFPDSAMVVLHHEEAYINCAGLARDLSLLLVARGGAAVLTMPEEARVVVHCEKAFLTRLHGNGLYGGPDLFIKQGTGPQVTIWLSAYGGSLHIQTPDDSIRPPMISIVGKEKVARLVRYNRVEGLFAGFEFDTRDRTGLPYGIAGNIGYAFMPEVAQYRLCALVTPDTRRRLTLGFEYFRAIESVDTMVVSVFENSLAMLFAGRDFMDYYLTTTARARGIWSLSHGLVLSGSFGSAFYHPLGVATRFFLFGSDTLVVRANPLVAEAEDRFITAAIAFSNASKAFPRSGVNGNAGAEYSGGRIGSGFAYRKITADVRGFAAISGRTEVGCRLFTGEITGKNGRGAIPVQKLFDLGGMGTVRGLPFREDPQLLDRDRIFLVSAEYKRLMDARRKAQALFVVFADWGCAWNAEDKGADNTGFNNLFSQIRTDMGHATVGLAVADREENVRLSIMRGFSSGSDIYYDKVTLRLQRAF
;
A
#
# COMPACT_ATOMS: atom_id res chain seq x y z
N MET A 1 -47.46 57.54 -34.08
CA MET A 1 -47.49 56.28 -33.31
C MET A 1 -46.09 56.09 -32.69
N THR A 2 -45.80 56.71 -31.53
CA THR A 2 -45.73 56.10 -30.17
C THR A 2 -44.68 54.97 -30.03
N ARG A 3 -43.49 55.23 -29.43
CA ARG A 3 -43.11 55.14 -27.97
C ARG A 3 -42.61 53.70 -27.63
N VAL A 4 -41.46 53.37 -27.01
CA VAL A 4 -40.73 53.87 -25.80
C VAL A 4 -39.28 53.29 -25.73
N TYR A 5 -38.26 54.14 -25.49
CA TYR A 5 -37.05 54.09 -24.60
C TYR A 5 -36.33 52.77 -24.19
N TRP A 6 -35.03 52.68 -23.85
CA TRP A 6 -33.74 53.45 -23.90
C TRP A 6 -32.74 52.73 -22.93
N ARG A 7 -31.41 53.01 -23.03
CA ARG A 7 -30.33 52.90 -21.98
C ARG A 7 -29.89 51.47 -21.56
N CYS A 8 -28.62 51.07 -21.43
CA CYS A 8 -27.39 51.77 -21.02
C CYS A 8 -26.11 51.21 -21.68
N LEU A 9 -25.18 52.14 -21.86
CA LEU A 9 -23.76 51.99 -22.18
C LEU A 9 -22.98 51.21 -21.10
N VAL A 10 -21.85 50.68 -21.53
CA VAL A 10 -20.63 50.40 -20.76
C VAL A 10 -20.40 51.45 -19.65
N ALA A 11 -20.26 51.00 -18.40
CA ALA A 11 -19.57 51.75 -17.35
C ALA A 11 -18.81 50.76 -16.45
N ALA A 12 -17.53 51.05 -16.28
CA ALA A 12 -16.57 50.28 -15.50
C ALA A 12 -16.97 50.12 -14.02
N ALA A 13 -16.64 48.97 -13.45
CA ALA A 13 -16.26 48.87 -12.04
C ALA A 13 -14.87 48.22 -11.97
N THR A 14 -13.87 49.08 -12.10
CA THR A 14 -12.49 48.85 -11.72
C THR A 14 -12.39 48.75 -10.18
N LEU A 15 -11.47 47.90 -9.70
CA LEU A 15 -10.95 47.72 -8.31
C LEU A 15 -11.88 47.00 -7.31
N ALA A 16 -11.46 45.91 -6.64
CA ALA A 16 -10.10 45.59 -6.18
C ALA A 16 -9.46 44.38 -6.87
N LEU A 17 -8.44 44.66 -7.68
CA LEU A 17 -7.36 43.72 -7.98
C LEU A 17 -6.50 43.52 -6.72
N HIS A 18 -6.38 42.28 -6.27
CA HIS A 18 -5.07 41.77 -5.89
C HIS A 18 -4.70 40.66 -6.88
N ALA A 19 -3.99 41.10 -7.92
CA ALA A 19 -3.13 40.37 -8.85
C ALA A 19 -3.60 38.99 -9.36
N SER A 20 -4.06 38.94 -10.60
CA SER A 20 -3.62 37.87 -11.50
C SER A 20 -3.68 38.28 -12.99
N PRO A 21 -2.63 38.03 -13.81
CA PRO A 21 -2.49 38.55 -15.16
C PRO A 21 -2.81 37.49 -16.24
N ALA A 22 -4.04 36.97 -16.31
CA ALA A 22 -4.43 36.06 -17.39
C ALA A 22 -5.79 36.44 -18.00
N PRO A 23 -5.93 36.42 -19.34
CA PRO A 23 -7.22 36.66 -19.99
C PRO A 23 -8.16 35.48 -19.74
N VAL A 24 -9.33 35.77 -19.17
CA VAL A 24 -10.47 34.85 -19.12
C VAL A 24 -11.21 34.97 -20.46
N THR A 25 -11.43 33.84 -21.14
CA THR A 25 -12.14 33.84 -22.43
C THR A 25 -13.58 33.42 -22.20
N TYR A 26 -14.52 34.22 -22.72
CA TYR A 26 -15.95 33.95 -22.66
C TYR A 26 -16.45 33.60 -24.06
N SER A 27 -17.15 32.48 -24.21
CA SER A 27 -17.87 32.16 -25.45
C SER A 27 -19.34 31.89 -25.15
N LEU A 28 -20.22 32.61 -25.86
CA LEU A 28 -21.66 32.40 -25.81
C LEU A 28 -22.06 31.50 -26.99
N ASP A 29 -22.60 30.32 -26.71
CA ASP A 29 -23.24 29.52 -27.75
C ASP A 29 -24.70 29.95 -27.87
N SER A 30 -25.02 30.62 -28.97
CA SER A 30 -26.36 31.15 -29.23
C SER A 30 -27.43 30.08 -29.41
N VAL A 31 -27.05 28.82 -29.66
CA VAL A 31 -28.01 27.72 -29.90
C VAL A 31 -28.34 26.99 -28.60
N SER A 32 -27.34 26.74 -27.75
CA SER A 32 -27.53 26.04 -26.48
C SER A 32 -27.79 26.96 -25.28
N ARG A 33 -27.70 28.30 -25.47
CA ARG A 33 -27.80 29.30 -24.39
C ARG A 33 -26.83 29.04 -23.24
N VAL A 34 -25.67 28.45 -23.56
CA VAL A 34 -24.61 28.10 -22.61
C VAL A 34 -23.53 29.18 -22.60
N VAL A 35 -23.10 29.59 -21.40
CA VAL A 35 -21.95 30.48 -21.22
C VAL A 35 -20.75 29.67 -20.78
N ARG A 36 -19.77 29.51 -21.68
CA ARG A 36 -18.52 28.81 -21.37
C ARG A 36 -17.47 29.81 -20.91
N VAL A 37 -16.82 29.49 -19.79
CA VAL A 37 -15.72 30.29 -19.21
C VAL A 37 -14.48 29.41 -19.17
N GLU A 38 -13.48 29.71 -19.99
CA GLU A 38 -12.23 28.95 -20.04
C GLU A 38 -11.06 29.79 -19.49
N THR A 39 -10.36 29.25 -18.49
CA THR A 39 -9.10 29.81 -17.96
C THR A 39 -7.92 29.07 -18.58
N GLY A 40 -6.99 29.79 -19.21
CA GLY A 40 -5.86 29.21 -19.93
C GLY A 40 -4.91 28.38 -19.05
N ALA A 41 -4.34 27.32 -19.61
CA ALA A 41 -3.56 26.26 -18.93
C ALA A 41 -2.17 26.68 -18.39
N ALA A 42 -1.83 27.97 -18.37
CA ALA A 42 -0.51 28.43 -17.97
C ALA A 42 -0.60 29.28 -16.69
N HIS A 43 -0.23 28.65 -15.57
CA HIS A 43 0.05 29.16 -14.21
C HIS A 43 -0.90 28.65 -13.13
N ARG A 44 -0.30 28.06 -12.08
CA ARG A 44 -0.93 27.66 -10.82
C ARG A 44 -1.48 28.90 -10.10
N MET A 45 -2.68 29.34 -10.45
CA MET A 45 -3.47 30.17 -9.54
C MET A 45 -4.00 29.28 -8.43
N ARG A 46 -3.65 29.61 -7.18
CA ARG A 46 -4.16 28.90 -5.99
C ARG A 46 -5.64 29.17 -5.74
N ASP A 47 -6.16 30.31 -6.19
CA ASP A 47 -7.56 30.71 -6.00
C ASP A 47 -8.12 31.34 -7.28
N CYS A 48 -9.27 30.85 -7.75
CA CYS A 48 -10.09 31.54 -8.75
C CYS A 48 -11.39 31.99 -8.06
N ARG A 49 -11.65 33.30 -8.02
CA ARG A 49 -12.89 33.89 -7.50
C ARG A 49 -13.70 34.44 -8.65
N ILE A 50 -14.88 33.86 -8.89
CA ILE A 50 -15.84 34.36 -9.87
C ILE A 50 -17.04 34.90 -9.10
N ALA A 51 -17.25 36.21 -9.16
CA ALA A 51 -18.46 36.86 -8.67
C ALA A 51 -19.41 37.08 -9.86
N LEU A 52 -20.59 36.46 -9.83
CA LEU A 52 -21.61 36.60 -10.88
C LEU A 52 -22.63 37.72 -10.55
N ASP A 53 -22.41 38.45 -9.45
CA ASP A 53 -23.32 39.44 -8.85
C ASP A 53 -23.76 40.58 -9.80
N SER A 54 -23.09 40.77 -10.94
CA SER A 54 -23.41 41.82 -11.92
C SER A 54 -24.22 41.35 -13.14
N LEU A 55 -24.72 40.11 -13.17
CA LEU A 55 -25.35 39.50 -14.36
C LEU A 55 -26.88 39.36 -14.28
N THR A 56 -27.54 40.16 -13.44
CA THR A 56 -28.97 40.05 -13.11
C THR A 56 -29.95 40.47 -14.21
N ASN A 57 -29.48 40.94 -15.37
CA ASN A 57 -30.35 41.31 -16.49
C ASN A 57 -29.94 40.57 -17.77
N GLY A 58 -30.61 39.45 -18.06
CA GLY A 58 -30.61 38.83 -19.40
C GLY A 58 -30.13 37.39 -19.52
N PHE A 59 -29.84 36.68 -18.43
CA PHE A 59 -29.54 35.25 -18.49
C PHE A 59 -30.80 34.38 -18.64
N PRO A 60 -30.74 33.27 -19.40
CA PRO A 60 -31.85 32.31 -19.46
C PRO A 60 -31.99 31.50 -18.16
N ASP A 61 -33.16 30.89 -17.97
CA ASP A 61 -33.55 30.03 -16.82
C ASP A 61 -32.65 28.80 -16.59
N SER A 62 -31.52 28.68 -17.29
CA SER A 62 -30.50 27.66 -17.11
C SER A 62 -29.16 28.17 -17.64
N ALA A 63 -28.08 27.99 -16.87
CA ALA A 63 -26.73 28.43 -17.26
C ALA A 63 -25.69 27.38 -16.86
N MET A 64 -24.95 26.84 -17.83
CA MET A 64 -23.94 25.81 -17.60
C MET A 64 -22.54 26.45 -17.50
N VAL A 65 -21.95 26.45 -16.30
CA VAL A 65 -20.60 27.01 -16.04
C VAL A 65 -19.59 25.88 -15.90
N VAL A 66 -18.75 25.67 -16.91
CA VAL A 66 -17.68 24.65 -16.89
C VAL A 66 -16.37 25.29 -16.43
N LEU A 67 -15.77 24.80 -15.35
CA LEU A 67 -14.47 25.27 -14.84
C LEU A 67 -13.45 24.15 -14.83
N HIS A 68 -12.23 24.44 -15.28
CA HIS A 68 -11.09 23.52 -15.23
C HIS A 68 -10.07 24.05 -14.22
N HIS A 69 -10.28 23.80 -12.93
CA HIS A 69 -9.36 24.25 -11.87
C HIS A 69 -9.23 23.24 -10.72
N GLU A 70 -8.11 23.32 -9.98
CA GLU A 70 -7.85 22.54 -8.76
C GLU A 70 -8.69 23.04 -7.57
N GLU A 71 -8.75 24.36 -7.31
CA GLU A 71 -9.63 24.96 -6.29
C GLU A 71 -10.42 26.15 -6.87
N ALA A 72 -11.72 26.25 -6.55
CA ALA A 72 -12.60 27.30 -7.08
C ALA A 72 -13.61 27.82 -6.05
N TYR A 73 -13.76 29.14 -5.98
CA TYR A 73 -14.80 29.81 -5.19
C TYR A 73 -15.78 30.52 -6.13
N ILE A 74 -17.05 30.11 -6.08
CA ILE A 74 -18.11 30.67 -6.93
C ILE A 74 -19.18 31.27 -6.02
N ASN A 75 -19.35 32.58 -6.07
CA ASN A 75 -20.47 33.25 -5.44
C ASN A 75 -21.64 33.33 -6.42
N CYS A 76 -22.72 32.59 -6.14
CA CYS A 76 -23.96 32.62 -6.92
C CYS A 76 -25.09 33.39 -6.20
N ALA A 77 -24.77 34.15 -5.15
CA ALA A 77 -25.75 34.94 -4.43
C ALA A 77 -26.41 35.98 -5.37
N GLY A 78 -27.72 35.84 -5.60
CA GLY A 78 -28.49 36.76 -6.46
C GLY A 78 -28.85 36.23 -7.85
N LEU A 79 -28.54 34.97 -8.18
CA LEU A 79 -28.98 34.34 -9.44
C LEU A 79 -30.42 33.78 -9.35
N ALA A 80 -31.09 33.73 -10.52
CA ALA A 80 -32.49 33.31 -10.66
C ALA A 80 -32.75 31.85 -10.22
N ARG A 81 -34.03 31.55 -9.97
CA ARG A 81 -34.53 30.36 -9.24
C ARG A 81 -34.18 28.98 -9.85
N ASP A 82 -33.73 28.90 -11.11
CA ASP A 82 -33.51 27.64 -11.83
C ASP A 82 -32.08 27.45 -12.40
N LEU A 83 -31.04 27.88 -11.66
CA LEU A 83 -29.66 27.69 -12.11
C LEU A 83 -29.24 26.20 -12.13
N SER A 84 -28.85 25.68 -13.30
CA SER A 84 -28.27 24.32 -13.46
C SER A 84 -26.75 24.37 -13.68
N LEU A 85 -25.97 24.16 -12.63
CA LEU A 85 -24.50 24.31 -12.67
C LEU A 85 -23.79 22.96 -12.89
N LEU A 86 -22.89 22.87 -13.89
CA LEU A 86 -22.06 21.68 -14.18
C LEU A 86 -20.56 21.96 -13.93
N LEU A 87 -20.06 21.56 -12.77
CA LEU A 87 -18.68 21.84 -12.34
C LEU A 87 -17.77 20.62 -12.58
N VAL A 88 -16.67 20.78 -13.33
CA VAL A 88 -15.73 19.70 -13.69
C VAL A 88 -14.34 19.96 -13.10
N ALA A 89 -14.19 19.76 -11.78
CA ALA A 89 -12.91 19.94 -11.10
C ALA A 89 -12.00 18.72 -11.23
N ARG A 90 -10.76 18.92 -11.68
CA ARG A 90 -9.70 17.89 -11.66
C ARG A 90 -8.86 18.04 -10.40
N GLY A 91 -9.31 17.45 -9.29
CA GLY A 91 -8.43 17.14 -8.16
C GLY A 91 -8.37 18.11 -6.97
N GLY A 92 -9.29 19.05 -6.79
CA GLY A 92 -9.38 19.80 -5.52
C GLY A 92 -10.78 20.30 -5.14
N ALA A 93 -10.86 21.26 -4.22
CA ALA A 93 -12.08 21.64 -3.48
C ALA A 93 -12.84 22.80 -4.15
N ALA A 94 -14.18 22.73 -4.14
CA ALA A 94 -15.06 23.78 -4.63
C ALA A 94 -16.00 24.27 -3.52
N VAL A 95 -16.14 25.59 -3.39
CA VAL A 95 -17.10 26.22 -2.46
C VAL A 95 -18.19 26.92 -3.27
N LEU A 96 -19.44 26.58 -2.96
CA LEU A 96 -20.63 27.08 -3.65
C LEU A 96 -21.57 27.73 -2.63
N THR A 97 -21.92 29.00 -2.85
CA THR A 97 -22.94 29.73 -2.08
C THR A 97 -24.21 29.83 -2.93
N MET A 98 -25.34 29.30 -2.48
CA MET A 98 -26.57 29.14 -3.29
C MET A 98 -27.84 29.68 -2.59
N PRO A 99 -28.86 30.11 -3.37
CA PRO A 99 -30.21 30.35 -2.87
C PRO A 99 -30.97 29.04 -2.57
N GLU A 100 -32.00 29.08 -1.72
CA GLU A 100 -32.74 27.92 -1.18
C GLU A 100 -33.34 26.97 -2.23
N GLU A 101 -33.62 27.44 -3.45
CA GLU A 101 -34.35 26.69 -4.49
C GLU A 101 -33.46 26.13 -5.62
N ALA A 102 -32.13 26.27 -5.53
CA ALA A 102 -31.23 25.91 -6.63
C ALA A 102 -31.06 24.39 -6.83
N ARG A 103 -31.02 23.95 -8.10
CA ARG A 103 -30.69 22.56 -8.49
C ARG A 103 -29.24 22.43 -8.94
N VAL A 104 -28.48 21.54 -8.32
CA VAL A 104 -27.05 21.36 -8.63
C VAL A 104 -26.78 19.95 -9.10
N VAL A 105 -26.09 19.83 -10.24
CA VAL A 105 -25.60 18.54 -10.76
C VAL A 105 -24.07 18.60 -10.78
N VAL A 106 -23.44 18.00 -9.77
CA VAL A 106 -21.98 17.98 -9.65
C VAL A 106 -21.43 16.69 -10.26
N HIS A 107 -20.62 16.82 -11.31
CA HIS A 107 -19.81 15.71 -11.83
C HIS A 107 -18.36 15.90 -11.38
N CYS A 108 -17.99 15.27 -10.26
CA CYS A 108 -16.61 15.29 -9.78
C CYS A 108 -16.08 13.88 -9.58
N GLU A 109 -14.77 13.74 -9.75
CA GLU A 109 -14.07 12.50 -9.49
C GLU A 109 -14.01 12.18 -7.99
N LYS A 110 -14.47 13.06 -7.07
CA LYS A 110 -14.28 12.97 -5.61
C LYS A 110 -15.27 13.88 -4.79
N ALA A 111 -16.27 13.35 -4.03
CA ALA A 111 -17.24 14.12 -3.20
C ALA A 111 -17.60 13.56 -1.78
N PHE A 112 -17.97 14.46 -0.85
CA PHE A 112 -18.45 14.31 0.54
C PHE A 112 -19.07 15.64 1.01
N LEU A 113 -20.00 15.59 1.98
CA LEU A 113 -20.80 16.72 2.47
C LEU A 113 -20.54 16.97 3.98
N THR A 114 -20.31 18.21 4.42
CA THR A 114 -20.33 18.58 5.85
C THR A 114 -20.82 20.01 6.06
N ARG A 115 -21.51 20.27 7.18
CA ARG A 115 -22.01 21.60 7.60
C ARG A 115 -21.25 22.04 8.85
N LEU A 116 -20.74 23.28 8.87
CA LEU A 116 -20.07 23.88 10.05
C LEU A 116 -21.06 24.73 10.84
N HIS A 117 -21.12 24.56 12.17
CA HIS A 117 -21.57 25.58 13.13
C HIS A 117 -20.71 25.53 14.41
N GLY A 118 -20.52 26.69 15.04
CA GLY A 118 -19.65 26.90 16.20
C GLY A 118 -20.27 26.63 17.57
N ASN A 119 -19.36 26.28 18.50
CA ASN A 119 -19.35 26.30 19.98
C ASN A 119 -20.47 25.64 20.82
N GLY A 120 -20.11 24.57 21.54
CA GLY A 120 -20.77 24.11 22.78
C GLY A 120 -20.66 22.60 23.06
N LEU A 121 -20.07 22.21 24.19
CA LEU A 121 -20.05 20.85 24.77
C LEU A 121 -21.42 20.45 25.35
N TYR A 122 -21.84 19.17 25.21
CA TYR A 122 -22.40 18.27 26.27
C TYR A 122 -23.15 17.04 25.67
N GLY A 123 -22.75 15.84 26.13
CA GLY A 123 -23.57 14.71 26.63
C GLY A 123 -24.70 14.04 25.82
N GLY A 124 -24.51 12.74 25.55
CA GLY A 124 -25.49 11.68 25.87
C GLY A 124 -26.57 11.30 24.84
N PRO A 125 -26.99 10.02 24.76
CA PRO A 125 -27.75 9.47 23.63
C PRO A 125 -29.26 9.48 23.90
N ASP A 126 -30.07 9.89 22.92
CA ASP A 126 -31.43 9.36 22.76
C ASP A 126 -31.93 9.57 21.32
N LEU A 127 -32.43 8.46 20.76
CA LEU A 127 -32.95 8.29 19.41
C LEU A 127 -34.47 8.50 19.45
N PHE A 128 -34.99 9.52 18.76
CA PHE A 128 -36.40 9.60 18.38
C PHE A 128 -36.53 10.15 16.95
N ILE A 129 -37.12 9.33 16.08
CA ILE A 129 -37.47 9.71 14.71
C ILE A 129 -38.93 10.21 14.71
N LYS A 130 -39.16 11.44 14.26
CA LYS A 130 -40.49 11.91 13.88
C LYS A 130 -40.43 12.64 12.54
N GLN A 131 -41.28 12.21 11.60
CA GLN A 131 -41.47 12.77 10.25
C GLN A 131 -41.83 14.26 10.31
N GLY A 132 -41.20 15.06 9.44
CA GLY A 132 -41.56 16.44 9.17
C GLY A 132 -41.66 16.68 7.66
N THR A 133 -42.80 17.24 7.25
CA THR A 133 -43.17 17.68 5.90
C THR A 133 -42.34 18.90 5.49
N GLY A 134 -41.35 18.71 4.61
CA GLY A 134 -40.52 19.78 4.04
C GLY A 134 -39.90 19.35 2.70
N PRO A 135 -39.43 20.28 1.86
CA PRO A 135 -39.01 20.01 0.49
C PRO A 135 -37.87 18.99 0.45
N GLN A 136 -38.06 17.93 -0.32
CA GLN A 136 -37.10 16.83 -0.45
C GLN A 136 -35.87 17.27 -1.24
N VAL A 137 -34.71 17.27 -0.59
CA VAL A 137 -33.41 17.30 -1.26
C VAL A 137 -33.00 15.86 -1.56
N THR A 138 -33.20 15.41 -2.79
CA THR A 138 -32.74 14.08 -3.24
C THR A 138 -31.33 14.18 -3.79
N ILE A 139 -30.35 13.60 -3.10
CA ILE A 139 -28.93 13.62 -3.49
C ILE A 139 -28.53 12.21 -3.97
N TRP A 140 -28.03 12.11 -5.21
CA TRP A 140 -27.39 10.89 -5.73
C TRP A 140 -25.87 11.03 -5.61
N LEU A 141 -25.23 10.15 -4.84
CA LEU A 141 -23.76 10.11 -4.71
C LEU A 141 -23.20 8.90 -5.45
N SER A 142 -22.51 9.15 -6.56
CA SER A 142 -21.61 8.17 -7.18
C SER A 142 -20.19 8.33 -6.60
N ALA A 143 -19.43 7.24 -6.60
CA ALA A 143 -18.24 7.02 -5.77
C ALA A 143 -17.09 8.01 -6.02
N TYR A 144 -16.12 7.94 -5.10
CA TYR A 144 -14.88 8.71 -4.93
C TYR A 144 -15.06 10.01 -4.13
N GLY A 145 -14.07 10.40 -3.31
CA GLY A 145 -14.23 11.37 -2.22
C GLY A 145 -13.39 12.65 -2.25
N GLY A 146 -13.99 13.79 -1.89
CA GLY A 146 -13.43 15.15 -1.70
C GLY A 146 -14.48 16.01 -0.95
N SER A 147 -14.19 17.17 -0.37
CA SER A 147 -15.17 17.91 0.48
C SER A 147 -15.91 19.02 -0.27
N LEU A 148 -17.24 19.06 -0.15
CA LEU A 148 -18.13 20.14 -0.57
C LEU A 148 -18.61 20.94 0.65
N HIS A 149 -18.38 22.25 0.64
CA HIS A 149 -18.91 23.18 1.65
C HIS A 149 -20.14 23.89 1.10
N ILE A 150 -21.27 23.74 1.82
CA ILE A 150 -22.51 24.49 1.56
C ILE A 150 -22.72 25.41 2.77
N GLN A 151 -22.73 26.72 2.53
CA GLN A 151 -23.08 27.72 3.53
C GLN A 151 -24.49 28.19 3.22
N THR A 152 -25.44 27.92 4.12
CA THR A 152 -26.78 28.49 4.07
C THR A 152 -26.88 29.69 5.03
N PRO A 153 -27.70 30.72 4.72
CA PRO A 153 -27.59 32.01 5.40
C PRO A 153 -28.32 32.13 6.75
N ASP A 154 -28.94 31.09 7.32
CA ASP A 154 -29.80 31.30 8.49
C ASP A 154 -29.84 30.17 9.55
N ASP A 155 -30.07 30.60 10.80
CA ASP A 155 -29.65 30.01 12.08
C ASP A 155 -30.75 29.21 12.82
N SER A 156 -31.84 28.81 12.16
CA SER A 156 -33.08 28.44 12.85
C SER A 156 -33.55 26.98 12.76
N ILE A 157 -32.78 26.05 12.20
CA ILE A 157 -33.18 24.63 12.12
C ILE A 157 -32.03 23.71 12.54
N ARG A 158 -32.17 23.03 13.69
CA ARG A 158 -31.28 21.91 14.07
C ARG A 158 -31.62 20.69 13.21
N PRO A 159 -30.73 20.24 12.30
CA PRO A 159 -30.97 19.00 11.56
C PRO A 159 -30.67 17.78 12.44
N PRO A 160 -31.28 16.62 12.17
CA PRO A 160 -30.81 15.36 12.75
C PRO A 160 -29.34 15.18 12.35
N MET A 161 -28.51 14.83 13.33
CA MET A 161 -27.11 14.49 13.10
C MET A 161 -27.06 13.20 12.28
N ILE A 162 -26.99 13.32 10.95
CA ILE A 162 -26.65 12.20 10.08
C ILE A 162 -25.14 12.00 10.19
N SER A 163 -24.73 11.19 11.15
CA SER A 163 -23.37 10.65 11.18
C SER A 163 -23.27 9.60 10.08
N ILE A 164 -22.73 9.97 8.93
CA ILE A 164 -22.17 8.99 8.00
C ILE A 164 -20.83 8.57 8.61
N VAL A 165 -20.88 7.50 9.40
CA VAL A 165 -19.70 6.82 9.94
C VAL A 165 -18.81 6.44 8.75
N GLY A 166 -17.56 6.92 8.81
CA GLY A 166 -16.63 6.93 7.68
C GLY A 166 -16.47 5.58 6.99
N LYS A 167 -16.43 5.62 5.65
CA LYS A 167 -16.27 4.47 4.76
C LYS A 167 -15.25 3.48 5.32
N GLU A 168 -15.56 2.19 5.37
CA GLU A 168 -14.53 1.16 5.53
C GLU A 168 -13.57 1.25 4.34
N LYS A 169 -12.25 1.09 4.55
CA LYS A 169 -11.33 0.90 3.42
C LYS A 169 -11.57 -0.49 2.85
N VAL A 170 -12.55 -0.62 1.95
CA VAL A 170 -12.78 -1.87 1.22
C VAL A 170 -11.85 -1.89 0.01
N ALA A 171 -10.81 -2.71 0.06
CA ALA A 171 -9.90 -2.93 -1.07
C ALA A 171 -10.23 -4.28 -1.75
N ARG A 172 -10.08 -4.33 -3.08
CA ARG A 172 -10.17 -5.58 -3.83
C ARG A 172 -8.84 -6.31 -3.75
N LEU A 173 -8.89 -7.60 -3.48
CA LEU A 173 -7.72 -8.48 -3.43
C LEU A 173 -7.82 -9.48 -4.58
N VAL A 174 -6.96 -9.33 -5.58
CA VAL A 174 -6.85 -10.27 -6.71
C VAL A 174 -5.41 -10.70 -6.83
N ARG A 175 -5.18 -12.01 -6.91
CA ARG A 175 -3.85 -12.59 -7.10
C ARG A 175 -3.93 -13.88 -7.92
N TYR A 176 -2.80 -14.29 -8.47
CA TYR A 176 -2.67 -15.50 -9.27
C TYR A 176 -1.42 -16.28 -8.88
N ASN A 177 -1.48 -17.59 -8.68
CA ASN A 177 -0.30 -18.42 -8.47
C ASN A 177 -0.57 -19.90 -8.78
N ARG A 178 0.47 -20.75 -8.73
CA ARG A 178 0.36 -22.16 -9.12
C ARG A 178 -0.54 -23.02 -8.20
N VAL A 179 -0.81 -22.56 -6.98
CA VAL A 179 -1.58 -23.31 -5.98
C VAL A 179 -3.02 -22.82 -5.90
N GLU A 180 -3.25 -21.52 -5.90
CA GLU A 180 -4.58 -20.92 -5.84
C GLU A 180 -5.27 -20.86 -7.21
N GLY A 181 -4.48 -20.83 -8.29
CA GLY A 181 -4.92 -20.27 -9.56
C GLY A 181 -5.36 -18.83 -9.36
N LEU A 182 -6.57 -18.48 -9.80
CA LEU A 182 -7.14 -17.18 -9.49
C LEU A 182 -7.59 -17.15 -8.02
N PHE A 183 -7.30 -16.06 -7.34
CA PHE A 183 -7.91 -15.70 -6.07
C PHE A 183 -8.62 -14.37 -6.20
N ALA A 184 -9.83 -14.26 -5.65
CA ALA A 184 -10.58 -13.01 -5.56
C ALA A 184 -11.14 -12.82 -4.15
N GLY A 185 -11.04 -11.60 -3.62
CA GLY A 185 -11.52 -11.27 -2.28
C GLY A 185 -11.59 -9.78 -2.01
N PHE A 186 -11.93 -9.47 -0.76
CA PHE A 186 -12.08 -8.12 -0.22
C PHE A 186 -11.34 -8.02 1.11
N GLU A 187 -10.74 -6.85 1.36
CA GLU A 187 -10.13 -6.48 2.63
C GLU A 187 -10.86 -5.28 3.22
N PHE A 188 -11.02 -5.24 4.54
CA PHE A 188 -11.56 -4.12 5.28
C PHE A 188 -10.66 -3.76 6.47
N ASP A 189 -10.61 -2.47 6.82
CA ASP A 189 -9.85 -1.96 7.96
C ASP A 189 -10.53 -0.75 8.58
N THR A 190 -10.76 -0.80 9.89
CA THR A 190 -11.41 0.27 10.68
C THR A 190 -10.43 1.07 11.55
N ARG A 191 -9.14 0.70 11.62
CA ARG A 191 -8.13 1.30 12.51
C ARG A 191 -7.91 2.81 12.31
N ASP A 192 -7.94 3.25 11.06
CA ASP A 192 -7.56 4.63 10.68
C ASP A 192 -8.63 5.67 11.01
N ARG A 193 -9.85 5.26 11.40
CA ARG A 193 -11.03 6.15 11.30
C ARG A 193 -11.76 6.41 12.61
N THR A 194 -11.73 5.49 13.55
CA THR A 194 -12.56 5.63 14.76
C THR A 194 -11.97 6.61 15.76
N GLY A 195 -10.64 6.82 15.74
CA GLY A 195 -9.94 7.50 16.84
C GLY A 195 -10.06 6.76 18.18
N LEU A 196 -10.79 5.65 18.20
CA LEU A 196 -11.10 4.83 19.34
C LEU A 196 -9.88 3.98 19.67
N PRO A 197 -9.74 3.54 20.92
CA PRO A 197 -8.67 2.65 21.34
C PRO A 197 -8.88 1.22 20.80
N TYR A 198 -9.75 0.99 19.82
CA TYR A 198 -10.01 -0.31 19.24
C TYR A 198 -10.21 -0.22 17.73
N GLY A 199 -9.88 -1.31 17.04
CA GLY A 199 -10.05 -1.46 15.61
C GLY A 199 -10.17 -2.92 15.21
N ILE A 200 -10.88 -3.15 14.12
CA ILE A 200 -11.05 -4.46 13.48
C ILE A 200 -10.57 -4.33 12.04
N ALA A 201 -9.77 -5.28 11.60
CA ALA A 201 -9.35 -5.43 10.22
C ALA A 201 -9.53 -6.89 9.79
N GLY A 202 -9.70 -7.13 8.51
CA GLY A 202 -9.86 -8.48 8.02
C GLY A 202 -9.96 -8.57 6.51
N ASN A 203 -9.99 -9.79 6.02
CA ASN A 203 -10.26 -10.07 4.62
C ASN A 203 -11.05 -11.36 4.46
N ILE A 204 -11.71 -11.50 3.32
CA ILE A 204 -12.39 -12.71 2.89
C ILE A 204 -12.23 -12.87 1.39
N GLY A 205 -12.04 -14.09 0.92
CA GLY A 205 -11.94 -14.38 -0.50
C GLY A 205 -11.95 -15.87 -0.80
N TYR A 206 -11.81 -16.19 -2.08
CA TYR A 206 -11.91 -17.54 -2.59
C TYR A 206 -10.77 -17.84 -3.56
N ALA A 207 -10.05 -18.95 -3.31
CA ALA A 207 -9.07 -19.51 -4.23
C ALA A 207 -9.76 -20.57 -5.09
N PHE A 208 -9.83 -20.34 -6.40
CA PHE A 208 -10.68 -21.12 -7.31
C PHE A 208 -10.15 -22.52 -7.61
N MET A 209 -8.83 -22.72 -7.65
CA MET A 209 -8.29 -24.05 -7.99
C MET A 209 -8.35 -25.06 -6.83
N PRO A 210 -7.96 -24.71 -5.59
CA PRO A 210 -8.09 -25.64 -4.47
C PRO A 210 -9.50 -25.62 -3.86
N GLU A 211 -10.41 -24.79 -4.38
CA GLU A 211 -11.78 -24.59 -3.87
C GLU A 211 -11.84 -24.15 -2.38
N VAL A 212 -10.87 -23.34 -1.95
CA VAL A 212 -10.74 -22.92 -0.54
C VAL A 212 -11.22 -21.49 -0.32
N ALA A 213 -12.21 -21.33 0.56
CA ALA A 213 -12.55 -20.05 1.15
C ALA A 213 -11.49 -19.63 2.17
N GLN A 214 -10.93 -18.43 1.99
CA GLN A 214 -9.95 -17.85 2.89
C GLN A 214 -10.55 -16.67 3.63
N TYR A 215 -10.18 -16.52 4.89
CA TYR A 215 -10.62 -15.42 5.73
C TYR A 215 -9.57 -15.08 6.76
N ARG A 216 -9.50 -13.81 7.14
CA ARG A 216 -8.68 -13.29 8.23
C ARG A 216 -9.48 -12.27 9.01
N LEU A 217 -9.43 -12.37 10.33
CA LEU A 217 -10.01 -11.40 11.25
C LEU A 217 -8.94 -11.00 12.28
N CYS A 218 -8.77 -9.71 12.46
CA CYS A 218 -7.84 -9.11 13.41
C CYS A 218 -8.60 -8.09 14.25
N ALA A 219 -8.63 -8.31 15.56
CA ALA A 219 -9.15 -7.35 16.54
C ALA A 219 -7.96 -6.74 17.29
N LEU A 220 -7.95 -5.41 17.43
CA LEU A 220 -6.86 -4.65 18.01
C LEU A 220 -7.39 -3.70 19.07
N VAL A 221 -6.67 -3.59 20.17
CA VAL A 221 -6.93 -2.63 21.26
C VAL A 221 -5.64 -1.88 21.59
N THR A 222 -5.71 -0.57 21.62
CA THR A 222 -4.64 0.35 21.98
C THR A 222 -5.07 1.10 23.24
N PRO A 223 -4.91 0.51 24.44
CA PRO A 223 -5.48 1.05 25.68
C PRO A 223 -4.78 2.31 26.18
N ASP A 224 -3.54 2.54 25.74
CA ASP A 224 -2.75 3.70 26.11
C ASP A 224 -3.17 4.95 25.33
N THR A 225 -3.38 6.07 26.03
CA THR A 225 -3.71 7.37 25.43
C THR A 225 -2.60 7.91 24.54
N ARG A 226 -1.34 7.53 24.81
CA ARG A 226 -0.19 7.85 23.95
C ARG A 226 -0.03 6.89 22.77
N ARG A 227 -0.94 5.91 22.64
CA ARG A 227 -1.00 4.89 21.58
C ARG A 227 0.31 4.11 21.38
N ARG A 228 1.06 3.90 22.47
CA ARG A 228 2.34 3.17 22.41
C ARG A 228 2.16 1.66 22.49
N LEU A 229 1.18 1.19 23.24
CA LEU A 229 0.89 -0.23 23.40
C LEU A 229 -0.35 -0.61 22.58
N THR A 230 -0.20 -1.56 21.68
CA THR A 230 -1.29 -2.19 20.93
C THR A 230 -1.30 -3.69 21.21
N LEU A 231 -2.44 -4.20 21.67
CA LEU A 231 -2.72 -5.61 21.83
C LEU A 231 -3.63 -6.06 20.69
N GLY A 232 -3.46 -7.28 20.23
CA GLY A 232 -4.23 -7.82 19.11
C GLY A 232 -4.50 -9.30 19.24
N PHE A 233 -5.63 -9.71 18.69
CA PHE A 233 -5.96 -11.09 18.42
C PHE A 233 -6.21 -11.26 16.93
N GLU A 234 -5.65 -12.31 16.35
CA GLU A 234 -5.75 -12.63 14.95
C GLU A 234 -6.20 -14.08 14.80
N TYR A 235 -7.22 -14.31 13.98
CA TYR A 235 -7.68 -15.63 13.56
C TYR A 235 -7.84 -15.67 12.05
N PHE A 236 -7.23 -16.65 11.39
CA PHE A 236 -7.36 -16.80 9.95
C PHE A 236 -7.24 -18.24 9.48
N ARG A 237 -7.88 -18.50 8.34
CA ARG A 237 -7.61 -19.65 7.48
C ARG A 237 -7.24 -19.11 6.11
N ALA A 238 -5.98 -19.26 5.72
CA ALA A 238 -5.47 -18.69 4.49
C ALA A 238 -4.36 -19.55 3.89
N ILE A 239 -4.15 -19.40 2.58
CA ILE A 239 -2.97 -19.95 1.90
C ILE A 239 -1.86 -18.90 2.06
N GLU A 240 -0.87 -19.24 2.87
CA GLU A 240 0.23 -18.33 3.23
C GLU A 240 1.53 -18.70 2.53
N SER A 241 2.41 -17.70 2.41
CA SER A 241 3.80 -17.88 2.01
C SER A 241 4.72 -17.10 2.94
N VAL A 242 5.82 -17.73 3.36
CA VAL A 242 6.88 -17.10 4.17
C VAL A 242 7.81 -16.24 3.29
N ASP A 243 7.72 -16.38 1.96
CA ASP A 243 8.65 -15.83 0.97
C ASP A 243 8.32 -14.42 0.50
N THR A 244 7.47 -13.70 1.23
CA THR A 244 7.14 -12.30 0.93
C THR A 244 8.37 -11.39 0.99
N MET A 245 9.47 -11.82 1.63
CA MET A 245 10.76 -11.12 1.60
C MET A 245 11.51 -11.28 0.26
N VAL A 246 11.18 -12.27 -0.55
CA VAL A 246 11.84 -12.55 -1.84
C VAL A 246 11.19 -11.76 -2.97
N VAL A 247 9.86 -11.81 -3.07
CA VAL A 247 9.07 -11.20 -4.14
C VAL A 247 7.71 -10.74 -3.58
N SER A 248 7.13 -9.67 -4.13
CA SER A 248 5.78 -9.26 -3.74
C SER A 248 4.73 -10.22 -4.31
N VAL A 249 3.57 -10.32 -3.66
CA VAL A 249 2.45 -11.17 -4.14
C VAL A 249 2.00 -10.75 -5.54
N PHE A 250 2.01 -9.45 -5.84
CA PHE A 250 1.63 -8.92 -7.14
C PHE A 250 2.67 -9.27 -8.22
N GLU A 251 3.95 -9.02 -7.95
CA GLU A 251 5.04 -9.36 -8.87
C GLU A 251 5.07 -10.86 -9.15
N ASN A 252 4.88 -11.70 -8.12
CA ASN A 252 4.76 -13.15 -8.28
C ASN A 252 3.53 -13.55 -9.11
N SER A 253 2.40 -12.85 -8.93
CA SER A 253 1.19 -13.14 -9.70
C SER A 253 1.37 -12.87 -11.19
N LEU A 254 2.03 -11.76 -11.54
CA LEU A 254 2.36 -11.45 -12.92
C LEU A 254 3.40 -12.43 -13.48
N ALA A 255 4.42 -12.77 -12.70
CA ALA A 255 5.45 -13.73 -13.13
C ALA A 255 4.84 -15.12 -13.41
N MET A 256 3.92 -15.58 -12.56
CA MET A 256 3.22 -16.85 -12.79
C MET A 256 2.27 -16.74 -14.00
N LEU A 257 1.44 -15.70 -14.06
CA LEU A 257 0.46 -15.54 -15.13
C LEU A 257 1.10 -15.40 -16.51
N PHE A 258 2.20 -14.65 -16.62
CA PHE A 258 2.81 -14.34 -17.91
C PHE A 258 3.96 -15.27 -18.30
N ALA A 259 4.71 -15.82 -17.35
CA ALA A 259 5.93 -16.57 -17.64
C ALA A 259 5.99 -17.96 -16.98
N GLY A 260 4.93 -18.38 -16.27
CA GLY A 260 4.90 -19.64 -15.53
C GLY A 260 5.94 -19.72 -14.40
N ARG A 261 6.43 -18.56 -13.93
CA ARG A 261 7.45 -18.48 -12.87
C ARG A 261 6.83 -18.09 -11.55
N ASP A 262 6.93 -18.99 -10.58
CA ASP A 262 6.37 -18.81 -9.24
C ASP A 262 7.45 -19.05 -8.16
N PHE A 263 7.76 -17.99 -7.42
CA PHE A 263 8.85 -17.89 -6.45
C PHE A 263 8.39 -18.01 -5.00
N MET A 264 7.13 -18.38 -4.74
CA MET A 264 6.62 -18.53 -3.38
C MET A 264 6.31 -19.99 -3.06
N ASP A 265 6.51 -20.43 -1.83
CA ASP A 265 5.91 -21.67 -1.35
C ASP A 265 4.66 -21.42 -0.54
N TYR A 266 3.68 -22.30 -0.74
CA TYR A 266 2.32 -22.10 -0.27
C TYR A 266 1.89 -23.20 0.67
N TYR A 267 1.27 -22.80 1.76
CA TYR A 267 0.75 -23.72 2.76
C TYR A 267 -0.62 -23.24 3.19
N LEU A 268 -1.59 -24.16 3.30
CA LEU A 268 -2.86 -23.81 3.90
C LEU A 268 -2.64 -23.80 5.41
N THR A 269 -2.96 -22.69 6.06
CA THR A 269 -2.75 -22.56 7.50
C THR A 269 -4.01 -22.04 8.17
N THR A 270 -4.37 -22.69 9.27
CA THR A 270 -5.37 -22.19 10.22
C THR A 270 -4.63 -21.70 11.46
N THR A 271 -4.69 -20.40 11.74
CA THR A 271 -3.89 -19.77 12.80
C THR A 271 -4.77 -18.99 13.76
N ALA A 272 -4.49 -19.13 15.05
CA ALA A 272 -4.98 -18.26 16.12
C ALA A 272 -3.78 -17.67 16.87
N ARG A 273 -3.69 -16.34 16.98
CA ARG A 273 -2.53 -15.65 17.57
C ARG A 273 -2.97 -14.43 18.37
N ALA A 274 -2.41 -14.29 19.56
CA ALA A 274 -2.43 -13.04 20.31
C ALA A 274 -1.08 -12.34 20.17
N ARG A 275 -1.09 -11.01 20.00
CA ARG A 275 0.09 -10.18 19.77
C ARG A 275 0.07 -8.94 20.64
N GLY A 276 1.24 -8.54 21.14
CA GLY A 276 1.48 -7.22 21.71
C GLY A 276 2.53 -6.48 20.90
N ILE A 277 2.32 -5.17 20.71
CA ILE A 277 3.24 -4.25 20.04
C ILE A 277 3.44 -3.05 20.95
N TRP A 278 4.68 -2.73 21.26
CA TRP A 278 5.05 -1.58 22.06
C TRP A 278 5.97 -0.65 21.27
N SER A 279 5.43 0.48 20.84
CA SER A 279 6.15 1.57 20.18
C SER A 279 6.80 2.46 21.22
N LEU A 280 8.13 2.34 21.34
CA LEU A 280 8.96 3.18 22.19
C LEU A 280 9.34 4.47 21.44
N SER A 281 10.03 5.39 22.12
CA SER A 281 10.54 6.60 21.47
C SER A 281 11.65 6.27 20.46
N HIS A 282 11.92 7.20 19.54
CA HIS A 282 13.03 7.13 18.57
C HIS A 282 12.94 5.98 17.54
N GLY A 283 11.72 5.57 17.16
CA GLY A 283 11.54 4.59 16.09
C GLY A 283 11.81 3.15 16.49
N LEU A 284 11.94 2.88 17.79
CA LEU A 284 12.08 1.54 18.36
C LEU A 284 10.69 0.93 18.62
N VAL A 285 10.48 -0.30 18.18
CA VAL A 285 9.24 -1.07 18.35
C VAL A 285 9.58 -2.46 18.86
N LEU A 286 8.99 -2.85 19.98
CA LEU A 286 9.04 -4.21 20.50
C LEU A 286 7.74 -4.91 20.13
N SER A 287 7.78 -6.19 19.79
CA SER A 287 6.56 -6.99 19.64
C SER A 287 6.75 -8.41 20.15
N GLY A 288 5.69 -8.95 20.73
CA GLY A 288 5.63 -10.33 21.18
C GLY A 288 4.34 -10.97 20.67
N SER A 289 4.37 -12.27 20.39
CA SER A 289 3.16 -13.01 20.06
C SER A 289 3.22 -14.43 20.59
N PHE A 290 2.04 -15.00 20.84
CA PHE A 290 1.88 -16.42 21.12
C PHE A 290 0.68 -16.93 20.33
N GLY A 291 0.76 -18.14 19.80
CA GLY A 291 -0.31 -18.67 18.99
C GLY A 291 -0.13 -20.13 18.61
N SER A 292 -1.09 -20.61 17.84
CA SER A 292 -1.07 -21.93 17.22
C SER A 292 -1.38 -21.79 15.73
N ALA A 293 -0.69 -22.58 14.92
CA ALA A 293 -0.87 -22.69 13.49
C ALA A 293 -0.93 -24.17 13.10
N PHE A 294 -1.99 -24.58 12.41
CA PHE A 294 -2.08 -25.92 11.84
C PHE A 294 -1.81 -25.85 10.34
N TYR A 295 -0.78 -26.57 9.88
CA TYR A 295 -0.36 -26.56 8.48
C TYR A 295 -0.96 -27.75 7.73
N HIS A 296 -1.49 -27.50 6.53
CA HIS A 296 -1.88 -28.55 5.59
C HIS A 296 -1.05 -28.43 4.30
N PRO A 297 -0.59 -29.57 3.74
CA PRO A 297 0.11 -29.58 2.46
C PRO A 297 -0.82 -29.16 1.32
N LEU A 298 -0.26 -28.48 0.33
CA LEU A 298 -0.95 -28.10 -0.90
C LEU A 298 -0.16 -28.59 -2.10
N GLY A 299 -0.87 -29.12 -3.10
CA GLY A 299 -0.30 -29.48 -4.40
C GLY A 299 -0.30 -28.29 -5.36
N VAL A 300 0.38 -28.48 -6.50
CA VAL A 300 0.22 -27.58 -7.65
C VAL A 300 -1.16 -27.82 -8.26
N ALA A 301 -1.97 -26.76 -8.38
CA ALA A 301 -3.34 -26.85 -8.85
C ALA A 301 -3.51 -26.28 -10.27
N THR A 302 -2.62 -25.40 -10.72
CA THR A 302 -2.60 -24.91 -12.11
C THR A 302 -1.19 -24.78 -12.67
N ARG A 303 -1.08 -24.99 -13.98
CA ARG A 303 0.14 -24.76 -14.77
C ARG A 303 -0.09 -23.78 -15.91
N PHE A 304 -1.20 -23.04 -15.88
CA PHE A 304 -1.54 -22.10 -16.93
C PHE A 304 -0.70 -20.83 -16.82
N PHE A 305 -0.18 -20.38 -17.96
CA PHE A 305 0.49 -19.11 -18.15
C PHE A 305 0.33 -18.66 -19.61
N LEU A 306 0.45 -17.37 -19.87
CA LEU A 306 0.18 -16.76 -21.18
C LEU A 306 1.35 -16.90 -22.16
N PHE A 307 2.59 -16.79 -21.68
CA PHE A 307 3.78 -16.86 -22.51
C PHE A 307 4.81 -17.83 -21.93
N GLY A 308 5.39 -18.65 -22.80
CA GLY A 308 6.40 -19.64 -22.44
C GLY A 308 6.32 -20.85 -23.37
N SER A 309 7.34 -21.70 -23.34
CA SER A 309 7.33 -22.95 -24.08
C SER A 309 6.65 -24.05 -23.28
N ASP A 310 6.14 -25.07 -23.97
CA ASP A 310 5.59 -26.29 -23.35
C ASP A 310 6.65 -27.06 -22.53
N THR A 311 7.93 -26.71 -22.69
CA THR A 311 9.05 -27.26 -21.91
C THR A 311 9.23 -26.58 -20.54
N LEU A 312 8.51 -25.48 -20.27
CA LEU A 312 8.62 -24.77 -18.99
C LEU A 312 7.90 -25.56 -17.88
N VAL A 313 8.68 -26.20 -17.02
CA VAL A 313 8.16 -26.96 -15.89
C VAL A 313 7.84 -26.00 -14.74
N VAL A 314 6.56 -25.89 -14.41
CA VAL A 314 6.11 -25.19 -13.19
C VAL A 314 6.61 -25.96 -11.97
N ARG A 315 7.32 -25.25 -11.07
CA ARG A 315 7.93 -25.82 -9.86
C ARG A 315 6.87 -26.48 -8.98
N ALA A 316 7.20 -27.65 -8.43
CA ALA A 316 6.35 -28.30 -7.43
C ALA A 316 6.22 -27.43 -6.17
N ASN A 317 5.08 -27.52 -5.48
CA ASN A 317 4.94 -26.97 -4.15
C ASN A 317 5.54 -27.96 -3.14
N PRO A 318 6.37 -27.53 -2.18
CA PRO A 318 6.99 -28.45 -1.24
C PRO A 318 5.95 -29.11 -0.34
N LEU A 319 6.24 -30.36 0.04
CA LEU A 319 5.44 -31.10 0.99
C LEU A 319 5.78 -30.63 2.41
N VAL A 320 4.76 -30.21 3.16
CA VAL A 320 4.90 -29.90 4.58
C VAL A 320 4.32 -30.99 5.45
N ALA A 321 4.95 -31.19 6.61
CA ALA A 321 4.42 -32.04 7.64
C ALA A 321 3.12 -31.43 8.20
N GLU A 322 2.06 -32.23 8.21
CA GLU A 322 0.78 -31.86 8.82
C GLU A 322 0.88 -32.00 10.34
N ALA A 323 1.04 -30.86 11.03
CA ALA A 323 1.14 -30.82 12.48
C ALA A 323 0.77 -29.43 13.02
N GLU A 324 0.41 -29.40 14.30
CA GLU A 324 0.13 -28.16 15.04
C GLU A 324 1.44 -27.51 15.54
N ASP A 325 1.76 -26.34 15.02
CA ASP A 325 2.85 -25.48 15.50
C ASP A 325 2.32 -24.50 16.53
N ARG A 326 2.70 -24.69 17.80
CA ARG A 326 2.43 -23.72 18.86
C ARG A 326 3.72 -22.95 19.09
N PHE A 327 3.66 -21.64 18.96
CA PHE A 327 4.84 -20.80 18.91
C PHE A 327 4.73 -19.58 19.81
N ILE A 328 5.88 -19.11 20.27
CA ILE A 328 6.07 -17.82 20.92
C ILE A 328 7.11 -17.05 20.11
N THR A 329 6.81 -15.80 19.76
CA THR A 329 7.74 -14.92 19.05
C THR A 329 8.05 -13.68 19.86
N ALA A 330 9.28 -13.20 19.80
CA ALA A 330 9.68 -11.87 20.22
C ALA A 330 10.43 -11.19 19.08
N ALA A 331 10.18 -9.90 18.86
CA ALA A 331 10.87 -9.13 17.83
C ALA A 331 11.12 -7.69 18.28
N ILE A 332 12.23 -7.15 17.82
CA ILE A 332 12.65 -5.77 17.98
C ILE A 332 12.84 -5.17 16.59
N ALA A 333 12.26 -4.02 16.36
CA ALA A 333 12.42 -3.26 15.13
C ALA A 333 12.86 -1.84 15.46
N PHE A 334 13.80 -1.31 14.68
CA PHE A 334 14.28 0.06 14.79
C PHE A 334 14.27 0.70 13.42
N SER A 335 13.78 1.93 13.31
CA SER A 335 13.83 2.69 12.06
C SER A 335 13.98 4.18 12.34
N ASN A 336 15.02 4.78 11.78
CA ASN A 336 15.15 6.24 11.66
C ASN A 336 15.26 6.70 10.19
N ALA A 337 15.17 5.77 9.24
CA ALA A 337 15.12 6.08 7.82
C ALA A 337 13.70 6.51 7.42
N SER A 338 13.56 7.29 6.34
CA SER A 338 12.24 7.65 5.82
C SER A 338 11.49 6.41 5.32
N LYS A 339 10.18 6.34 5.60
CA LYS A 339 9.33 5.21 5.18
C LYS A 339 9.27 5.06 3.66
N ALA A 340 9.19 6.18 2.95
CA ALA A 340 9.23 6.24 1.50
C ALA A 340 10.64 6.67 1.06
N PHE A 341 11.26 5.87 0.18
CA PHE A 341 12.54 6.14 -0.48
C PHE A 341 13.66 6.59 0.49
N PRO A 342 14.11 5.71 1.41
CA PRO A 342 15.15 6.03 2.38
C PRO A 342 16.47 6.33 1.69
N ARG A 343 16.89 7.59 1.75
CA ARG A 343 18.21 8.04 1.27
C ARG A 343 19.27 8.08 2.38
N SER A 344 18.83 8.09 3.63
CA SER A 344 19.68 8.14 4.81
C SER A 344 19.02 7.44 5.99
N GLY A 345 19.82 6.86 6.87
CA GLY A 345 19.36 6.25 8.11
C GLY A 345 19.52 4.73 8.09
N VAL A 346 18.90 4.09 9.07
CA VAL A 346 19.01 2.65 9.34
C VAL A 346 17.62 2.10 9.63
N ASN A 347 17.36 0.92 9.07
CA ASN A 347 16.24 0.06 9.41
C ASN A 347 16.81 -1.26 9.92
N GLY A 348 16.46 -1.65 11.14
CA GLY A 348 16.87 -2.91 11.75
C GLY A 348 15.67 -3.71 12.24
N ASN A 349 15.73 -5.01 12.10
CA ASN A 349 14.79 -5.96 12.68
C ASN A 349 15.57 -7.15 13.23
N ALA A 350 15.24 -7.60 14.43
CA ALA A 350 15.67 -8.89 14.93
C ALA A 350 14.49 -9.63 15.55
N GLY A 351 14.45 -10.94 15.35
CA GLY A 351 13.38 -11.82 15.79
C GLY A 351 13.90 -13.07 16.46
N ALA A 352 13.15 -13.57 17.43
CA ALA A 352 13.31 -14.87 18.04
C ALA A 352 11.97 -15.60 18.05
N GLU A 353 11.97 -16.89 17.75
CA GLU A 353 10.80 -17.77 17.75
C GLU A 353 11.13 -19.06 18.48
N TYR A 354 10.18 -19.55 19.27
CA TYR A 354 10.27 -20.79 20.03
C TYR A 354 9.02 -21.63 19.79
N SER A 355 9.23 -22.91 19.48
CA SER A 355 8.20 -23.94 19.40
C SER A 355 8.73 -25.22 20.04
N GLY A 356 7.91 -25.95 20.81
CA GLY A 356 8.39 -27.18 21.45
C GLY A 356 7.55 -27.73 22.58
N GLY A 357 8.02 -28.84 23.17
CA GLY A 357 7.28 -29.63 24.15
C GLY A 357 6.77 -28.88 25.39
N ARG A 358 7.41 -27.78 25.81
CA ARG A 358 6.92 -26.95 26.92
C ARG A 358 5.57 -26.27 26.64
N ILE A 359 5.22 -26.10 25.36
CA ILE A 359 3.95 -25.52 24.92
C ILE A 359 3.09 -26.51 24.12
N GLY A 360 3.49 -27.80 24.11
CA GLY A 360 2.74 -28.88 23.46
C GLY A 360 2.62 -28.75 21.95
N SER A 361 3.64 -28.24 21.26
CA SER A 361 3.68 -28.21 19.80
C SER A 361 4.11 -29.57 19.22
N GLY A 362 3.63 -29.88 18.01
CA GLY A 362 4.12 -30.99 17.18
C GLY A 362 5.52 -30.78 16.59
N PHE A 363 6.04 -29.54 16.62
CA PHE A 363 7.43 -29.23 16.24
C PHE A 363 8.25 -28.83 17.47
N ALA A 364 9.58 -28.89 17.36
CA ALA A 364 10.49 -28.53 18.45
C ALA A 364 11.72 -27.78 17.95
N TYR A 365 11.58 -26.46 17.75
CA TYR A 365 12.61 -25.60 17.20
C TYR A 365 12.77 -24.26 17.94
N ARG A 366 13.92 -23.63 17.70
CA ARG A 366 14.22 -22.24 18.07
C ARG A 366 14.80 -21.54 16.86
N LYS A 367 14.31 -20.34 16.54
CA LYS A 367 14.79 -19.56 15.40
C LYS A 367 15.19 -18.17 15.86
N ILE A 368 16.31 -17.68 15.36
CA ILE A 368 16.71 -16.27 15.47
C ILE A 368 16.97 -15.70 14.08
N THR A 369 16.61 -14.45 13.86
CA THR A 369 16.88 -13.71 12.61
C THR A 369 17.27 -12.28 12.92
N ALA A 370 18.07 -11.69 12.03
CA ALA A 370 18.38 -10.27 12.02
C ALA A 370 18.46 -9.76 10.57
N ASP A 371 17.79 -8.64 10.27
CA ASP A 371 17.87 -7.88 9.02
C ASP A 371 18.24 -6.43 9.36
N VAL A 372 19.37 -5.94 8.86
CA VAL A 372 19.82 -4.56 9.06
C VAL A 372 20.09 -3.94 7.71
N ARG A 373 19.52 -2.76 7.46
CA ARG A 373 19.67 -1.99 6.24
C ARG A 373 20.13 -0.58 6.58
N GLY A 374 21.24 -0.16 5.99
CA GLY A 374 21.78 1.19 6.13
C GLY A 374 21.70 1.95 4.81
N PHE A 375 21.41 3.24 4.88
CA PHE A 375 21.32 4.14 3.74
C PHE A 375 22.16 5.38 4.01
N ALA A 376 22.91 5.82 3.01
CA ALA A 376 23.73 7.03 3.07
C ALA A 376 23.67 7.81 1.75
N ALA A 377 23.22 9.07 1.82
CA ALA A 377 23.27 9.99 0.71
C ALA A 377 24.68 10.59 0.64
N ILE A 378 25.47 10.16 -0.34
CA ILE A 378 26.82 10.71 -0.57
C ILE A 378 26.73 12.11 -1.18
N SER A 379 25.72 12.33 -2.04
CA SER A 379 25.47 13.62 -2.69
C SER A 379 23.98 13.82 -2.94
N GLY A 380 23.60 15.00 -3.47
CA GLY A 380 22.22 15.25 -3.91
C GLY A 380 21.69 14.24 -4.93
N ARG A 381 22.58 13.55 -5.67
CA ARG A 381 22.24 12.60 -6.74
C ARG A 381 22.80 11.18 -6.52
N THR A 382 23.46 10.93 -5.41
CA THR A 382 24.18 9.67 -5.15
C THR A 382 23.79 9.10 -3.80
N GLU A 383 23.56 7.80 -3.77
CA GLU A 383 23.13 7.05 -2.59
C GLU A 383 23.91 5.74 -2.52
N VAL A 384 24.23 5.30 -1.30
CA VAL A 384 24.68 3.94 -1.03
C VAL A 384 23.73 3.29 -0.05
N GLY A 385 23.31 2.07 -0.36
CA GLY A 385 22.53 1.21 0.51
C GLY A 385 23.30 -0.06 0.81
N CYS A 386 23.30 -0.50 2.06
CA CYS A 386 23.85 -1.79 2.46
C CYS A 386 22.78 -2.58 3.21
N ARG A 387 22.78 -3.90 3.05
CA ARG A 387 21.94 -4.82 3.84
C ARG A 387 22.79 -5.95 4.39
N LEU A 388 22.51 -6.33 5.61
CA LEU A 388 22.97 -7.56 6.24
C LEU A 388 21.74 -8.34 6.67
N PHE A 389 21.65 -9.62 6.31
CA PHE A 389 20.64 -10.52 6.82
C PHE A 389 21.29 -11.81 7.30
N THR A 390 20.88 -12.29 8.47
CA THR A 390 21.38 -13.54 9.00
C THR A 390 20.35 -14.22 9.86
N GLY A 391 20.44 -15.54 9.98
CA GLY A 391 19.54 -16.32 10.81
C GLY A 391 20.06 -17.71 11.10
N GLU A 392 19.53 -18.28 12.18
CA GLU A 392 19.85 -19.61 12.67
C GLU A 392 18.58 -20.27 13.22
N ILE A 393 18.37 -21.54 12.89
CA ILE A 393 17.27 -22.35 13.42
C ILE A 393 17.76 -23.70 13.92
N THR A 394 17.45 -24.03 15.17
CA THR A 394 17.94 -25.24 15.85
C THR A 394 16.77 -26.14 16.25
N GLY A 395 16.95 -27.46 16.16
CA GLY A 395 15.93 -28.45 16.51
C GLY A 395 16.38 -29.33 17.68
N LYS A 396 15.50 -29.53 18.68
CA LYS A 396 15.86 -30.28 19.91
C LYS A 396 16.40 -31.70 19.63
N ASN A 397 15.90 -32.34 18.57
CA ASN A 397 16.28 -33.69 18.15
C ASN A 397 16.90 -33.69 16.75
N GLY A 398 17.62 -32.62 16.41
CA GLY A 398 18.16 -32.40 15.06
C GLY A 398 17.15 -31.80 14.09
N ARG A 399 17.53 -31.72 12.82
CA ARG A 399 16.81 -30.98 11.76
C ARG A 399 15.39 -31.51 11.50
N GLY A 400 15.13 -32.79 11.73
CA GLY A 400 13.78 -33.37 11.57
C GLY A 400 12.72 -32.80 12.52
N ALA A 401 13.13 -32.14 13.61
CA ALA A 401 12.20 -31.44 14.51
C ALA A 401 11.79 -30.04 14.01
N ILE A 402 12.43 -29.57 12.93
CA ILE A 402 12.21 -28.26 12.33
C ILE A 402 11.24 -28.41 11.15
N PRO A 403 10.14 -27.63 11.12
CA PRO A 403 9.27 -27.58 9.95
C PRO A 403 10.03 -27.00 8.74
N VAL A 404 9.95 -27.69 7.59
CA VAL A 404 10.70 -27.32 6.35
C VAL A 404 10.43 -25.87 5.92
N GLN A 405 9.19 -25.40 6.06
CA GLN A 405 8.79 -24.03 5.73
C GLN A 405 9.43 -22.94 6.60
N LYS A 406 10.14 -23.30 7.68
CA LYS A 406 10.87 -22.35 8.54
C LYS A 406 12.39 -22.34 8.26
N LEU A 407 12.89 -23.26 7.44
CA LEU A 407 14.30 -23.29 7.04
C LEU A 407 14.62 -22.13 6.10
N PHE A 408 15.90 -21.92 5.82
CA PHE A 408 16.40 -20.85 5.00
C PHE A 408 16.81 -21.34 3.62
N ASP A 409 16.52 -20.53 2.61
CA ASP A 409 16.95 -20.78 1.24
C ASP A 409 17.84 -19.65 0.74
N LEU A 410 18.82 -20.02 -0.08
CA LEU A 410 19.71 -19.10 -0.76
C LEU A 410 19.34 -18.99 -2.24
N GLY A 411 19.48 -17.77 -2.79
CA GLY A 411 19.18 -17.46 -4.17
C GLY A 411 17.84 -16.74 -4.37
N GLY A 412 17.67 -16.12 -5.53
CA GLY A 412 16.52 -15.27 -5.85
C GLY A 412 16.69 -13.77 -5.55
N MET A 413 15.66 -13.01 -5.88
CA MET A 413 15.74 -11.53 -5.95
C MET A 413 15.89 -10.84 -4.59
N GLY A 414 15.47 -11.48 -3.51
CA GLY A 414 15.57 -10.96 -2.13
C GLY A 414 16.76 -11.48 -1.34
N THR A 415 17.64 -12.30 -1.95
CA THR A 415 18.85 -12.85 -1.30
C THR A 415 20.10 -12.47 -2.10
N VAL A 416 20.73 -13.41 -2.82
CA VAL A 416 21.84 -13.21 -3.74
C VAL A 416 21.29 -13.23 -5.17
N ARG A 417 21.18 -12.04 -5.77
CA ARG A 417 20.50 -11.87 -7.06
C ARG A 417 21.28 -12.52 -8.19
N GLY A 418 20.61 -13.30 -9.02
CA GLY A 418 21.25 -14.00 -10.14
C GLY A 418 21.44 -15.49 -9.90
N LEU A 419 21.43 -15.94 -8.64
CA LEU A 419 21.35 -17.36 -8.34
C LEU A 419 19.98 -17.94 -8.74
N PRO A 420 19.90 -19.23 -9.10
CA PRO A 420 18.62 -19.92 -9.22
C PRO A 420 17.83 -19.81 -7.92
N PHE A 421 16.54 -19.48 -8.00
CA PHE A 421 15.67 -19.47 -6.83
C PHE A 421 14.99 -20.82 -6.71
N ARG A 422 15.34 -21.60 -5.68
CA ARG A 422 14.73 -22.92 -5.43
C ARG A 422 14.78 -23.90 -6.59
N GLU A 423 15.86 -23.85 -7.36
CA GLU A 423 16.16 -24.86 -8.40
C GLU A 423 17.38 -25.71 -8.03
N ASP A 424 18.27 -25.20 -7.16
CA ASP A 424 19.46 -25.92 -6.72
C ASP A 424 19.26 -26.49 -5.31
N PRO A 425 19.15 -27.83 -5.15
CA PRO A 425 19.02 -28.47 -3.84
C PRO A 425 20.15 -28.13 -2.86
N GLN A 426 21.33 -27.73 -3.34
CA GLN A 426 22.43 -27.32 -2.48
C GLN A 426 22.15 -25.99 -1.78
N LEU A 427 21.22 -25.18 -2.28
CA LEU A 427 20.90 -23.88 -1.72
C LEU A 427 19.66 -23.90 -0.81
N LEU A 428 19.05 -25.06 -0.60
CA LEU A 428 17.73 -25.19 0.02
C LEU A 428 17.72 -25.81 1.40
N ASP A 429 16.68 -25.48 2.14
CA ASP A 429 16.30 -26.07 3.41
C ASP A 429 17.43 -25.99 4.46
N ARG A 430 18.18 -24.89 4.48
CA ARG A 430 19.34 -24.70 5.34
C ARG A 430 18.96 -24.20 6.73
N ASP A 431 19.71 -24.60 7.75
CA ASP A 431 19.47 -24.19 9.14
C ASP A 431 20.15 -22.86 9.51
N ARG A 432 21.11 -22.41 8.69
CA ARG A 432 21.81 -21.13 8.85
C ARG A 432 21.88 -20.38 7.53
N ILE A 433 21.85 -19.06 7.62
CA ILE A 433 22.01 -18.18 6.47
C ILE A 433 22.76 -16.91 6.86
N PHE A 434 23.58 -16.42 5.94
CA PHE A 434 24.24 -15.14 6.04
C PHE A 434 24.27 -14.46 4.67
N LEU A 435 23.81 -13.21 4.60
CA LEU A 435 23.71 -12.41 3.40
C LEU A 435 24.24 -11.01 3.67
N VAL A 436 24.98 -10.47 2.71
CA VAL A 436 25.35 -9.06 2.66
C VAL A 436 25.10 -8.56 1.24
N SER A 437 24.52 -7.37 1.11
CA SER A 437 24.44 -6.68 -0.17
C SER A 437 24.81 -5.22 -0.05
N ALA A 438 25.33 -4.67 -1.14
CA ALA A 438 25.65 -3.28 -1.29
C ALA A 438 25.11 -2.77 -2.64
N GLU A 439 24.52 -1.60 -2.63
CA GLU A 439 24.03 -0.90 -3.82
C GLU A 439 24.57 0.52 -3.84
N TYR A 440 25.16 0.91 -4.96
CA TYR A 440 25.47 2.29 -5.29
C TYR A 440 24.45 2.78 -6.32
N LYS A 441 23.77 3.89 -6.02
CA LYS A 441 22.70 4.45 -6.84
C LYS A 441 23.08 5.86 -7.27
N ARG A 442 22.88 6.17 -8.54
CA ARG A 442 23.08 7.50 -9.11
C ARG A 442 21.87 7.92 -9.93
N LEU A 443 21.29 9.04 -9.54
CA LEU A 443 20.25 9.70 -10.32
C LEU A 443 20.83 10.26 -11.62
N MET A 444 20.28 9.80 -12.73
CA MET A 444 20.58 10.27 -14.07
C MET A 444 19.41 11.13 -14.59
N ASP A 445 19.75 12.29 -15.14
CA ASP A 445 18.80 13.10 -15.89
C ASP A 445 18.70 12.50 -17.29
N ALA A 446 17.61 11.79 -17.60
CA ALA A 446 17.36 11.35 -18.96
C ALA A 446 16.84 12.53 -19.79
N ARG A 447 17.11 12.51 -21.11
CA ARG A 447 16.50 13.47 -22.04
C ARG A 447 14.97 13.35 -21.92
N ARG A 448 14.26 14.47 -21.77
CA ARG A 448 12.78 14.60 -21.64
C ARG A 448 12.17 14.41 -20.24
N LYS A 449 12.72 15.04 -19.19
CA LYS A 449 12.13 15.12 -17.82
C LYS A 449 11.93 13.78 -17.08
N ALA A 450 12.33 12.66 -17.66
CA ALA A 450 12.34 11.38 -16.97
C ALA A 450 13.60 11.27 -16.10
N GLN A 451 13.43 10.93 -14.83
CA GLN A 451 14.54 10.66 -13.91
C GLN A 451 14.72 9.15 -13.82
N ALA A 452 15.93 8.67 -14.11
CA ALA A 452 16.29 7.27 -14.02
C ALA A 452 17.38 7.08 -12.96
N LEU A 453 17.38 5.94 -12.27
CA LEU A 453 18.44 5.52 -11.37
C LEU A 453 19.34 4.54 -12.09
N PHE A 454 20.63 4.85 -12.15
CA PHE A 454 21.65 3.87 -12.47
C PHE A 454 22.14 3.23 -11.18
N VAL A 455 22.12 1.91 -11.12
CA VAL A 455 22.45 1.15 -9.92
C VAL A 455 23.58 0.18 -10.23
N VAL A 456 24.63 0.21 -9.42
CA VAL A 456 25.65 -0.84 -9.35
C VAL A 456 25.41 -1.59 -8.06
N PHE A 457 25.43 -2.91 -8.10
CA PHE A 457 25.21 -3.70 -6.91
C PHE A 457 26.13 -4.92 -6.83
N ALA A 458 26.39 -5.32 -5.58
CA ALA A 458 27.10 -6.54 -5.26
C ALA A 458 26.38 -7.25 -4.12
N ASP A 459 26.15 -8.54 -4.29
CA ASP A 459 25.59 -9.41 -3.24
C ASP A 459 26.60 -10.50 -2.91
N TRP A 460 26.61 -10.91 -1.65
CA TRP A 460 27.31 -12.11 -1.20
C TRP A 460 26.45 -12.84 -0.17
N GLY A 461 26.46 -14.16 -0.22
CA GLY A 461 25.77 -14.94 0.79
C GLY A 461 26.15 -16.41 0.79
N CYS A 462 25.87 -17.05 1.92
CA CYS A 462 25.97 -18.49 2.10
C CYS A 462 24.82 -18.98 2.97
N ALA A 463 24.40 -20.21 2.74
CA ALA A 463 23.46 -20.94 3.58
C ALA A 463 23.99 -22.35 3.78
N TRP A 464 23.91 -22.87 5.00
CA TRP A 464 24.54 -24.14 5.37
C TRP A 464 23.79 -24.80 6.52
N ASN A 465 24.12 -26.06 6.78
CA ASN A 465 23.67 -26.78 7.95
C ASN A 465 24.76 -26.81 9.02
N ALA A 466 24.39 -26.82 10.30
CA ALA A 466 25.34 -26.98 11.41
C ALA A 466 26.21 -28.25 11.24
N GLU A 467 25.60 -29.33 10.74
CA GLU A 467 26.22 -30.62 10.45
C GLU A 467 27.34 -30.51 9.40
N ASP A 468 27.31 -29.52 8.51
CA ASP A 468 28.35 -29.31 7.50
C ASP A 468 29.71 -28.91 8.13
N LYS A 469 29.71 -28.45 9.40
CA LYS A 469 30.92 -28.20 10.22
C LYS A 469 31.15 -29.28 11.29
N GLY A 470 30.41 -30.39 11.25
CA GLY A 470 30.49 -31.45 12.27
C GLY A 470 29.87 -31.08 13.63
N ALA A 471 29.10 -29.99 13.69
CA ALA A 471 28.36 -29.60 14.89
C ALA A 471 26.94 -30.19 14.86
N ASP A 472 26.34 -30.42 16.03
CA ASP A 472 24.92 -30.76 16.12
C ASP A 472 24.05 -29.49 15.96
N ASN A 473 22.79 -29.68 15.54
CA ASN A 473 21.84 -28.57 15.39
C ASN A 473 20.88 -28.45 16.61
N THR A 474 21.38 -28.72 17.82
CA THR A 474 20.55 -28.75 19.04
C THR A 474 20.57 -27.44 19.83
N GLY A 475 21.56 -26.57 19.58
CA GLY A 475 21.77 -25.32 20.30
C GLY A 475 22.33 -24.21 19.42
N PHE A 476 22.19 -22.97 19.89
CA PHE A 476 22.74 -21.81 19.19
C PHE A 476 24.25 -21.74 19.35
N ASN A 477 24.94 -21.49 18.25
CA ASN A 477 26.37 -21.27 18.22
C ASN A 477 26.71 -19.82 17.92
N ASN A 478 28.00 -19.44 18.02
CA ASN A 478 28.44 -18.14 17.52
C ASN A 478 28.33 -18.13 15.98
N LEU A 479 27.25 -17.58 15.47
CA LEU A 479 26.93 -17.57 14.03
C LEU A 479 28.07 -17.03 13.17
N PHE A 480 28.77 -15.98 13.62
CA PHE A 480 29.86 -15.36 12.86
C PHE A 480 31.11 -16.23 12.75
N SER A 481 31.43 -17.05 13.75
CA SER A 481 32.52 -18.03 13.61
C SER A 481 32.12 -19.25 12.77
N GLN A 482 30.81 -19.43 12.56
CA GLN A 482 30.26 -20.53 11.79
C GLN A 482 30.01 -20.21 10.32
N ILE A 483 30.17 -18.96 9.88
CA ILE A 483 30.07 -18.58 8.46
C ILE A 483 30.98 -19.49 7.61
N ARG A 484 30.44 -19.98 6.49
CA ARG A 484 31.10 -20.85 5.51
C ARG A 484 31.47 -20.06 4.27
N THR A 485 32.60 -19.37 4.33
CA THR A 485 33.08 -18.55 3.21
C THR A 485 33.45 -19.38 1.98
N ASP A 486 33.82 -20.64 2.19
CA ASP A 486 34.10 -21.65 1.17
C ASP A 486 32.86 -22.07 0.37
N MET A 487 31.66 -21.89 0.93
CA MET A 487 30.37 -22.12 0.26
C MET A 487 29.67 -20.81 -0.11
N GLY A 488 30.44 -19.73 -0.21
CA GLY A 488 29.92 -18.40 -0.55
C GLY A 488 29.55 -18.27 -2.02
N HIS A 489 28.43 -17.62 -2.28
CA HIS A 489 28.01 -17.18 -3.61
C HIS A 489 28.04 -15.65 -3.67
N ALA A 490 28.61 -15.10 -4.73
CA ALA A 490 28.71 -13.67 -4.95
C ALA A 490 28.06 -13.30 -6.28
N THR A 491 27.41 -12.16 -6.37
CA THR A 491 26.96 -11.61 -7.65
C THR A 491 27.31 -10.14 -7.76
N VAL A 492 27.60 -9.69 -8.97
CA VAL A 492 27.80 -8.28 -9.30
C VAL A 492 26.93 -7.94 -10.49
N GLY A 493 26.31 -6.77 -10.46
CA GLY A 493 25.40 -6.36 -11.52
C GLY A 493 25.21 -4.87 -11.67
N LEU A 494 24.60 -4.54 -12.80
CA LEU A 494 24.18 -3.20 -13.18
C LEU A 494 22.67 -3.20 -13.34
N ALA A 495 22.02 -2.09 -13.00
CA ALA A 495 20.59 -1.92 -13.24
C ALA A 495 20.23 -0.49 -13.63
N VAL A 496 19.13 -0.38 -14.35
CA VAL A 496 18.43 0.88 -14.61
C VAL A 496 17.04 0.76 -14.01
N ALA A 497 16.66 1.76 -13.21
CA ALA A 497 15.34 1.83 -12.59
C ALA A 497 14.72 3.21 -12.78
N ASP A 498 13.41 3.33 -12.59
CA ASP A 498 12.79 4.63 -12.35
C ASP A 498 13.18 5.17 -10.97
N ARG A 499 12.93 6.45 -10.71
CA ARG A 499 13.30 7.10 -9.43
C ARG A 499 12.71 6.43 -8.20
N GLU A 500 11.56 5.79 -8.33
CA GLU A 500 10.87 5.12 -7.23
C GLU A 500 11.22 3.62 -7.14
N GLU A 501 12.02 3.11 -8.07
CA GLU A 501 12.30 1.67 -8.24
C GLU A 501 11.04 0.80 -8.36
N ASN A 502 9.94 1.38 -8.86
CA ASN A 502 8.77 0.62 -9.25
C ASN A 502 9.07 -0.26 -10.46
N VAL A 503 9.98 0.15 -11.34
CA VAL A 503 10.43 -0.67 -12.47
C VAL A 503 11.96 -0.71 -12.46
N ARG A 504 12.53 -1.91 -12.47
CA ARG A 504 13.98 -2.11 -12.47
C ARG A 504 14.39 -3.22 -13.42
N LEU A 505 15.24 -2.89 -14.40
CA LEU A 505 15.92 -3.86 -15.24
C LEU A 505 17.34 -4.06 -14.73
N SER A 506 17.72 -5.28 -14.39
CA SER A 506 19.06 -5.63 -13.90
C SER A 506 19.72 -6.67 -14.78
N ILE A 507 21.02 -6.52 -14.99
CA ILE A 507 21.89 -7.51 -15.62
C ILE A 507 22.96 -7.84 -14.59
N MET A 508 23.18 -9.12 -14.33
CA MET A 508 24.12 -9.56 -13.31
C MET A 508 24.85 -10.82 -13.70
N ARG A 509 26.04 -10.98 -13.12
CA ARG A 509 26.85 -12.18 -13.20
C ARG A 509 27.04 -12.75 -11.80
N GLY A 510 26.75 -14.03 -11.64
CA GLY A 510 27.01 -14.79 -10.42
C GLY A 510 28.34 -15.53 -10.47
N PHE A 511 28.93 -15.68 -9.29
CA PHE A 511 30.17 -16.38 -8.98
C PHE A 511 29.91 -17.31 -7.79
N SER A 512 30.41 -18.53 -7.84
CA SER A 512 30.28 -19.50 -6.75
C SER A 512 31.67 -19.91 -6.29
N SER A 513 31.90 -19.89 -4.97
CA SER A 513 33.09 -20.50 -4.39
C SER A 513 33.00 -22.02 -4.55
N GLY A 514 33.97 -22.62 -5.23
CA GLY A 514 34.05 -24.08 -5.41
C GLY A 514 33.41 -24.63 -6.69
N SER A 515 32.89 -23.78 -7.58
CA SER A 515 32.47 -24.21 -8.93
C SER A 515 32.75 -23.13 -9.99
N ASP A 516 33.19 -23.54 -11.19
CA ASP A 516 33.40 -22.64 -12.34
C ASP A 516 32.08 -22.23 -13.03
N ILE A 517 30.94 -22.36 -12.33
CA ILE A 517 29.61 -22.10 -12.90
C ILE A 517 29.28 -20.62 -12.74
N TYR A 518 29.23 -19.93 -13.88
CA TYR A 518 28.78 -18.55 -13.97
C TYR A 518 27.29 -18.49 -14.30
N TYR A 519 26.54 -17.64 -13.60
CA TYR A 519 25.14 -17.35 -13.93
C TYR A 519 25.04 -15.94 -14.50
N ASP A 520 24.90 -15.83 -15.82
CA ASP A 520 24.51 -14.57 -16.45
C ASP A 520 22.98 -14.48 -16.46
N LYS A 521 22.42 -13.48 -15.79
CA LYS A 521 20.96 -13.30 -15.72
C LYS A 521 20.56 -11.86 -16.02
N VAL A 522 19.40 -11.74 -16.64
CA VAL A 522 18.65 -10.50 -16.81
C VAL A 522 17.35 -10.63 -16.03
N THR A 523 17.03 -9.65 -15.19
CA THR A 523 15.78 -9.63 -14.42
C THR A 523 15.06 -8.32 -14.62
N LEU A 524 13.75 -8.37 -14.83
CA LEU A 524 12.85 -7.23 -14.78
C LEU A 524 12.01 -7.31 -13.50
N ARG A 525 11.96 -6.21 -12.75
CA ARG A 525 11.12 -6.06 -11.56
C ARG A 525 10.09 -4.97 -11.77
N LEU A 526 8.88 -5.22 -11.29
CA LEU A 526 7.71 -4.33 -11.44
C LEU A 526 7.25 -3.74 -10.09
N GLN A 527 8.02 -3.96 -9.04
CA GLN A 527 7.81 -3.33 -7.74
C GLN A 527 9.11 -3.31 -6.95
N ARG A 528 9.30 -2.26 -6.13
CA ARG A 528 10.44 -2.15 -5.22
C ARG A 528 10.44 -3.30 -4.21
N ALA A 529 11.62 -3.87 -3.93
CA ALA A 529 11.82 -4.65 -2.72
C ALA A 529 11.75 -3.70 -1.52
N PHE A 530 10.63 -3.77 -0.80
CA PHE A 530 10.29 -3.10 0.47
C PHE A 530 11.33 -2.12 1.04
#